data_AF-A0A937W717-F1
#
_entry.id   AF-A0A937W717-F1
#
_cell.length_a   1.000
_cell.length_b   1.000
_cell.length_c   1.000
_cell.angle_alpha   90.00
_cell.angle_beta   90.00
_cell.angle_gamma   90.00
#
_symmetry.space_group_name_H-M   'P 1'
#
loop_
_entity.id
_entity.type
_entity.pdbx_description
1 polymer ?
#
loop_
_entity_poly.entity_id
_entity_poly.type
_entity_poly.pdbx_seq_one_letter_code
_entity_poly.pdbx_strand_id
1 'polypeptide(L)'
;MKNFKYRKYLILTLFMLVGIIFSVRTAYAHGSFYPHHVQDFGAIKDSIKEMRGKVIIITIVFVTVLTGVIILALRKGNVDKPAYETDQIRLKQATLKAAQAASQTGFNQDGLQALRAAIVAYAQSVGVALNSDTLAKHTSPIMCKIRNDRILAKIVYNDGDIGLEINVTCGTVGMQAFVDKKGKIEVLNGEGQEG
;
A
#
# COMPACT_ATOMS: atom_id res chain seq x y z
N MET A 1 11.60 -8.20 26.84
CA MET A 1 11.85 -8.89 25.54
C MET A 1 11.95 -7.92 24.33
N LYS A 2 12.65 -6.78 24.43
CA LYS A 2 12.75 -5.79 23.31
C LYS A 2 14.03 -5.91 22.45
N ASN A 3 15.02 -6.70 22.86
CA ASN A 3 16.34 -6.74 22.23
C ASN A 3 16.47 -7.70 21.03
N PHE A 4 15.42 -8.48 20.70
CA PHE A 4 15.52 -9.52 19.67
C PHE A 4 15.28 -9.00 18.24
N LYS A 5 14.56 -7.88 18.09
CA LYS A 5 14.22 -7.33 16.76
C LYS A 5 15.43 -6.67 16.08
N TYR A 6 16.28 -5.97 16.84
CA TYR A 6 17.47 -5.28 16.31
C TYR A 6 18.66 -6.22 16.03
N ARG A 7 18.74 -7.37 16.71
CA ARG A 7 19.78 -8.37 16.47
C ARG A 7 19.78 -8.90 15.03
N LYS A 8 18.60 -9.07 14.42
CA LYS A 8 18.48 -9.56 13.03
C LYS A 8 19.01 -8.55 12.01
N TYR A 9 18.72 -7.27 12.22
CA TYR A 9 19.23 -6.21 11.35
C TYR A 9 20.73 -6.02 11.52
N LEU A 10 21.23 -6.02 12.77
CA LEU A 10 22.66 -5.92 13.07
C LEU A 10 23.48 -7.01 12.37
N ILE A 11 23.01 -8.26 12.38
CA ILE A 11 23.70 -9.38 11.71
C ILE A 11 23.71 -9.20 10.19
N LEU A 12 22.59 -8.74 9.60
CA LEU A 12 22.50 -8.48 8.16
C LEU A 12 23.44 -7.32 7.74
N THR A 13 23.48 -6.24 8.51
CA THR A 13 24.36 -5.10 8.24
C THR A 13 25.82 -5.51 8.37
N LEU A 14 26.17 -6.30 9.39
CA LEU A 14 27.52 -6.83 9.57
C LEU A 14 27.93 -7.72 8.40
N PHE A 15 27.02 -8.59 7.93
CA PHE A 15 27.29 -9.48 6.80
C PHE A 15 27.49 -8.73 5.48
N MET A 16 26.68 -7.69 5.23
CA MET A 16 26.86 -6.77 4.09
C MET A 16 28.19 -6.03 4.16
N LEU A 17 28.54 -5.50 5.34
CA LEU A 17 29.76 -4.72 5.53
C LEU A 17 31.02 -5.59 5.33
N VAL A 18 31.00 -6.82 5.86
CA VAL A 18 32.07 -7.80 5.64
C VAL A 18 32.17 -8.21 4.17
N GLY A 19 31.02 -8.43 3.50
CA GLY A 19 30.97 -8.75 2.07
C GLY A 19 31.55 -7.66 1.17
N ILE A 20 31.21 -6.39 1.45
CA ILE A 20 31.74 -5.23 0.72
C ILE A 20 33.26 -5.10 0.93
N ILE A 21 33.75 -5.19 2.17
CA ILE A 21 35.18 -5.12 2.48
C ILE A 21 35.97 -6.21 1.75
N PHE A 22 35.42 -7.43 1.66
CA PHE A 22 36.05 -8.53 0.93
C PHE A 22 36.08 -8.28 -0.59
N SER A 23 35.02 -7.67 -1.14
CA SER A 23 34.87 -7.40 -2.57
C SER A 23 35.78 -6.26 -3.07
N VAL A 24 35.97 -5.22 -2.26
CA VAL A 24 36.89 -4.11 -2.58
C VAL A 24 38.35 -4.59 -2.62
N ARG A 25 38.72 -5.54 -1.76
CA ARG A 25 40.07 -6.12 -1.77
C ARG A 25 40.35 -6.95 -3.03
N THR A 26 39.33 -7.58 -3.61
CA THR A 26 39.47 -8.31 -4.88
C THR A 26 39.50 -7.41 -6.11
N ALA A 27 38.89 -6.23 -6.06
CA ALA A 27 38.93 -5.26 -7.17
C ALA A 27 40.32 -4.64 -7.38
N TYR A 28 41.12 -4.49 -6.32
CA TYR A 28 42.52 -4.04 -6.42
C TYR A 28 43.45 -5.05 -7.12
N ALA A 29 42.99 -6.27 -7.40
CA ALA A 29 43.76 -7.31 -8.07
C ALA A 29 43.32 -7.55 -9.54
N HIS A 30 42.53 -6.66 -10.14
CA HIS A 30 42.06 -6.82 -11.53
C HIS A 30 43.19 -6.92 -12.58
N GLY A 31 44.43 -6.54 -12.24
CA GLY A 31 45.61 -6.75 -13.08
C GLY A 31 46.08 -8.20 -13.21
N SER A 32 45.51 -9.18 -12.49
CA SER A 32 46.00 -10.58 -12.47
C SER A 32 45.00 -11.63 -12.94
N PHE A 33 43.84 -11.24 -13.49
CA PHE A 33 42.83 -12.22 -13.93
C PHE A 33 43.13 -12.87 -15.30
N TYR A 34 43.98 -12.23 -16.12
CA TYR A 34 44.46 -12.76 -17.39
C TYR A 34 46.00 -12.82 -17.39
N PRO A 35 46.62 -14.01 -17.45
CA PRO A 35 48.07 -14.11 -17.59
C PRO A 35 48.53 -13.54 -18.92
N HIS A 36 49.59 -12.74 -18.90
CA HIS A 36 50.22 -12.21 -20.11
C HIS A 36 51.59 -12.87 -20.38
N HIS A 37 52.15 -13.60 -19.40
CA HIS A 37 53.41 -14.33 -19.55
C HIS A 37 53.31 -15.79 -19.06
N VAL A 38 54.15 -16.67 -19.63
CA VAL A 38 54.14 -18.12 -19.33
C VAL A 38 54.53 -18.45 -17.87
N GLN A 39 55.21 -17.51 -17.19
CA GLN A 39 55.57 -17.63 -15.78
C GLN A 39 54.39 -17.39 -14.84
N ASP A 40 53.32 -16.74 -15.31
CA ASP A 40 52.11 -16.47 -14.53
C ASP A 40 51.33 -17.75 -14.21
N PHE A 41 51.47 -18.80 -15.02
CA PHE A 41 50.75 -20.07 -14.85
C PHE A 41 51.13 -20.82 -13.56
N GLY A 42 52.36 -20.65 -13.06
CA GLY A 42 52.81 -21.22 -11.79
C GLY A 42 52.12 -20.56 -10.59
N ALA A 43 52.05 -19.23 -10.58
CA ALA A 43 51.33 -18.45 -9.58
C ALA A 43 49.80 -18.62 -9.67
N ILE A 44 49.29 -18.86 -10.88
CA ILE A 44 47.87 -19.09 -11.13
C ILE A 44 47.36 -20.34 -10.42
N LYS A 45 48.14 -21.44 -10.37
CA LYS A 45 47.67 -22.71 -9.79
C LYS A 45 47.37 -22.60 -8.29
N ASP A 46 48.18 -21.85 -7.56
CA ASP A 46 47.94 -21.55 -6.14
C ASP A 46 46.87 -20.46 -5.97
N SER A 47 46.84 -19.47 -6.87
CA SER A 47 45.78 -18.46 -6.89
C SER A 47 44.40 -19.07 -7.18
N ILE A 48 44.29 -20.15 -7.96
CA ILE A 48 43.00 -20.77 -8.34
C ILE A 48 42.29 -21.33 -7.11
N LYS A 49 43.03 -21.92 -6.15
CA LYS A 49 42.42 -22.40 -4.90
C LYS A 49 41.92 -21.24 -4.05
N GLU A 50 42.69 -20.16 -3.96
CA GLU A 50 42.30 -18.95 -3.23
C GLU A 50 41.14 -18.20 -3.90
N MET A 51 41.13 -18.15 -5.24
CA MET A 51 40.08 -17.56 -6.07
C MET A 51 38.78 -18.35 -5.98
N ARG A 52 38.84 -19.69 -5.96
CA ARG A 52 37.65 -20.54 -5.74
C ARG A 52 36.99 -20.23 -4.40
N GLY A 53 37.77 -20.06 -3.33
CA GLY A 53 37.25 -19.65 -2.03
C GLY A 53 36.57 -18.27 -2.08
N LYS A 54 37.22 -17.28 -2.71
CA LYS A 54 36.69 -15.92 -2.87
C LYS A 54 35.38 -15.89 -3.67
N VAL A 55 35.30 -16.64 -4.77
CA VAL A 55 34.08 -16.74 -5.61
C VAL A 55 32.92 -17.37 -4.84
N ILE A 56 33.18 -18.40 -4.04
CA ILE A 56 32.14 -19.03 -3.19
C ILE A 56 31.61 -18.02 -2.18
N ILE A 57 32.50 -17.27 -1.50
CA ILE A 57 32.10 -16.25 -0.51
C ILE A 57 31.25 -15.16 -1.16
N ILE A 58 31.68 -14.61 -2.31
CA ILE A 58 30.93 -13.58 -3.04
C ILE A 58 29.55 -14.10 -3.46
N THR A 59 29.48 -15.34 -3.95
CA THR A 59 28.21 -15.99 -4.32
C THR A 59 27.27 -16.10 -3.11
N ILE A 60 27.77 -16.50 -1.94
CA ILE A 60 26.96 -16.60 -0.71
C ILE A 60 26.43 -15.23 -0.29
N VAL A 61 27.28 -14.18 -0.35
CA VAL A 61 26.87 -12.81 -0.06
C VAL A 61 25.78 -12.37 -1.02
N PHE A 62 25.98 -12.57 -2.32
CA PHE A 62 25.00 -12.20 -3.34
C PHE A 62 23.65 -12.89 -3.15
N VAL A 63 23.66 -14.22 -2.91
CA VAL A 63 22.42 -14.98 -2.65
C VAL A 63 21.72 -14.46 -1.40
N THR A 64 22.46 -14.17 -0.33
CA THR A 64 21.89 -13.63 0.92
C THR A 64 21.20 -12.29 0.70
N VAL A 65 21.83 -11.39 -0.06
CA VAL A 65 21.25 -10.09 -0.43
C VAL A 65 20.00 -10.28 -1.29
N LEU A 66 20.08 -11.13 -2.32
CA LEU A 66 18.98 -11.41 -3.22
C LEU A 66 17.77 -11.99 -2.47
N THR A 67 18.00 -12.97 -1.58
CA THR A 67 16.95 -13.51 -0.71
C THR A 67 16.36 -12.43 0.19
N GLY A 68 17.18 -11.54 0.76
CA GLY A 68 16.71 -10.41 1.55
C GLY A 68 15.78 -9.47 0.78
N VAL A 69 16.15 -9.13 -0.46
CA VAL A 69 15.33 -8.31 -1.37
C VAL A 69 14.01 -9.01 -1.70
N ILE A 70 14.04 -10.31 -2.02
CA ILE A 70 12.83 -11.10 -2.29
C ILE A 70 11.90 -11.13 -1.08
N ILE A 71 12.42 -11.38 0.13
CA ILE A 71 11.61 -11.38 1.36
C ILE A 71 10.98 -10.02 1.62
N LEU A 72 11.73 -8.93 1.41
CA LEU A 72 11.18 -7.57 1.56
C LEU A 72 10.10 -7.27 0.52
N ALA A 73 10.30 -7.68 -0.73
CA ALA A 73 9.30 -7.55 -1.78
C ALA A 73 8.03 -8.34 -1.46
N LEU A 74 8.17 -9.57 -0.95
CA LEU A 74 7.04 -10.43 -0.57
C LEU A 74 6.33 -9.95 0.71
N ARG A 75 7.04 -9.29 1.64
CA ARG A 75 6.42 -8.74 2.86
C ARG A 75 5.48 -7.57 2.61
N LYS A 76 5.57 -6.89 1.46
CA LYS A 76 4.64 -5.81 1.08
C LYS A 76 3.20 -6.30 0.82
N GLY A 77 2.94 -7.61 0.89
CA GLY A 77 1.62 -8.20 0.63
C GLY A 77 0.84 -8.77 1.81
N ASN A 78 1.38 -8.74 3.05
CA ASN A 78 0.65 -9.27 4.21
C ASN A 78 -0.32 -8.21 4.77
N VAL A 79 -1.36 -7.91 4.01
CA VAL A 79 -2.58 -7.38 4.60
C VAL A 79 -3.16 -8.51 5.45
N ASP A 80 -3.40 -8.27 6.74
CA ASP A 80 -4.05 -9.25 7.62
C ASP A 80 -5.43 -9.57 7.02
N LYS A 81 -5.51 -10.67 6.26
CA LYS A 81 -6.72 -11.11 5.53
C LYS A 81 -8.01 -11.05 6.36
N PRO A 82 -8.04 -11.50 7.64
CA PRO A 82 -9.26 -11.39 8.44
C PRO A 82 -9.63 -9.94 8.78
N ALA A 83 -8.66 -9.05 8.98
CA ALA A 83 -8.92 -7.62 9.21
C ALA A 83 -9.38 -6.94 7.91
N TYR A 84 -8.76 -7.27 6.78
CA TYR A 84 -9.13 -6.78 5.45
C TYR A 84 -10.56 -7.14 5.06
N GLU A 85 -10.95 -8.42 5.18
CA GLU A 85 -12.30 -8.86 4.85
C GLU A 85 -13.34 -8.21 5.77
N THR A 86 -13.02 -8.08 7.06
CA THR A 86 -13.89 -7.42 8.03
C THR A 86 -14.09 -5.95 7.67
N ASP A 87 -13.01 -5.21 7.36
CA ASP A 87 -13.11 -3.82 6.92
C ASP A 87 -13.84 -3.70 5.59
N GLN A 88 -13.60 -4.59 4.63
CA GLN A 88 -14.29 -4.59 3.35
C GLN A 88 -15.81 -4.75 3.52
N ILE A 89 -16.25 -5.72 4.33
CA ILE A 89 -17.67 -5.94 4.61
C ILE A 89 -18.26 -4.71 5.31
N ARG A 90 -17.57 -4.18 6.33
CA ARG A 90 -18.00 -3.00 7.08
C ARG A 90 -18.14 -1.77 6.19
N LEU A 91 -17.11 -1.44 5.40
CA LEU A 91 -17.14 -0.30 4.48
C LEU A 91 -18.24 -0.48 3.44
N LYS A 92 -18.43 -1.68 2.89
CA LYS A 92 -19.48 -1.95 1.89
C LYS A 92 -20.87 -1.69 2.47
N GLN A 93 -21.15 -2.20 3.66
CA GLN A 93 -22.45 -2.00 4.32
C GLN A 93 -22.70 -0.52 4.66
N ALA A 94 -21.70 0.17 5.20
CA ALA A 94 -21.80 1.60 5.54
C ALA A 94 -22.00 2.48 4.30
N THR A 95 -21.25 2.22 3.24
CA THR A 95 -21.33 2.96 1.98
C THR A 95 -22.67 2.71 1.27
N LEU A 96 -23.18 1.47 1.31
CA LEU A 96 -24.50 1.16 0.77
C LEU A 96 -25.61 1.92 1.52
N LYS A 97 -25.56 1.98 2.85
CA LYS A 97 -26.51 2.78 3.65
C LYS A 97 -26.45 4.27 3.31
N ALA A 98 -25.25 4.80 3.10
CA ALA A 98 -25.04 6.18 2.67
C ALA A 98 -25.70 6.44 1.30
N ALA A 99 -25.48 5.55 0.33
CA ALA A 99 -26.07 5.65 -1.00
C ALA A 99 -27.61 5.51 -0.98
N GLN A 100 -28.14 4.61 -0.14
CA GLN A 100 -29.59 4.46 0.06
C GLN A 100 -30.22 5.74 0.62
N ALA A 101 -29.59 6.37 1.61
CA ALA A 101 -30.07 7.63 2.17
C ALA A 101 -30.11 8.74 1.12
N ALA A 102 -29.06 8.85 0.30
CA ALA A 102 -29.00 9.81 -0.80
C ALA A 102 -30.09 9.58 -1.85
N SER A 103 -30.32 8.33 -2.23
CA SER A 103 -31.39 7.94 -3.17
C SER A 103 -32.78 8.32 -2.63
N GLN A 104 -33.03 8.05 -1.34
CA GLN A 104 -34.30 8.36 -0.67
C GLN A 104 -34.56 9.87 -0.50
N THR A 105 -33.52 10.70 -0.47
CA THR A 105 -33.69 12.16 -0.34
C THR A 105 -34.14 12.83 -1.63
N GLY A 106 -34.24 12.08 -2.74
CA GLY A 106 -34.67 12.62 -4.03
C GLY A 106 -33.62 13.57 -4.61
N PHE A 107 -32.48 13.01 -5.00
CA PHE A 107 -31.36 13.75 -5.64
C PHE A 107 -31.81 14.70 -6.77
N ASN A 108 -32.92 14.41 -7.45
CA ASN A 108 -33.55 15.27 -8.48
C ASN A 108 -33.97 16.67 -7.99
N GLN A 109 -34.15 16.89 -6.69
CA GLN A 109 -34.66 18.17 -6.15
C GLN A 109 -33.60 18.96 -5.39
N ASP A 110 -32.76 18.29 -4.60
CA ASP A 110 -31.67 18.93 -3.84
C ASP A 110 -30.48 17.96 -3.69
N GLY A 111 -29.58 17.99 -4.67
CA GLY A 111 -28.36 17.16 -4.65
C GLY A 111 -27.45 17.46 -3.46
N LEU A 112 -27.52 18.66 -2.88
CA LEU A 112 -26.75 19.04 -1.70
C LEU A 112 -27.32 18.38 -0.44
N GLN A 113 -28.65 18.34 -0.31
CA GLN A 113 -29.34 17.63 0.76
C GLN A 113 -29.09 16.12 0.68
N ALA A 114 -29.14 15.54 -0.52
CA ALA A 114 -28.82 14.12 -0.73
C ALA A 114 -27.36 13.80 -0.33
N LEU A 115 -26.42 14.67 -0.68
CA LEU A 115 -25.02 14.54 -0.28
C LEU A 115 -24.86 14.58 1.25
N ARG A 116 -25.55 15.50 1.93
CA ARG A 116 -25.52 15.60 3.40
C ARG A 116 -26.16 14.37 4.07
N ALA A 117 -27.29 13.91 3.54
CA ALA A 117 -27.97 12.71 4.02
C ALA A 117 -27.06 11.48 3.90
N ALA A 118 -26.31 11.36 2.81
CA ALA A 118 -25.33 10.28 2.63
C ALA A 118 -24.28 10.25 3.74
N ILE A 119 -23.68 11.40 4.06
CA ILE A 119 -22.61 11.49 5.07
C ILE A 119 -23.17 11.22 6.47
N VAL A 120 -24.36 11.75 6.78
CA VAL A 120 -25.03 11.49 8.07
C VAL A 120 -25.35 10.00 8.22
N ALA A 121 -25.93 9.38 7.19
CA ALA A 121 -26.24 7.94 7.21
C ALA A 121 -24.97 7.08 7.31
N TYR A 122 -23.88 7.47 6.65
CA TYR A 122 -22.58 6.83 6.84
C TYR A 122 -22.14 6.91 8.30
N ALA A 123 -22.12 8.12 8.88
CA ALA A 123 -21.70 8.35 10.26
C ALA A 123 -22.49 7.47 11.24
N GLN A 124 -23.82 7.47 11.10
CA GLN A 124 -24.71 6.68 11.95
C GLN A 124 -24.47 5.17 11.79
N SER A 125 -24.22 4.70 10.56
CA SER A 125 -23.95 3.28 10.30
C SER A 125 -22.68 2.77 10.99
N VAL A 126 -21.71 3.67 11.23
CA VAL A 126 -20.49 3.37 11.99
C VAL A 126 -20.58 3.86 13.43
N GLY A 127 -21.76 4.21 13.95
CA GLY A 127 -21.97 4.60 15.35
C GLY A 127 -21.37 5.95 15.73
N VAL A 128 -21.33 6.91 14.80
CA VAL A 128 -20.99 8.31 15.05
C VAL A 128 -22.24 9.17 14.89
N ALA A 129 -22.59 9.91 15.93
CA ALA A 129 -23.68 10.86 15.87
C ALA A 129 -23.23 12.12 15.11
N LEU A 130 -23.74 12.28 13.89
CA LEU A 130 -23.57 13.47 13.07
C LEU A 130 -24.97 13.95 12.66
N ASN A 131 -25.23 15.26 12.75
CA ASN A 131 -26.48 15.85 12.30
C ASN A 131 -26.28 16.63 10.99
N SER A 132 -27.38 16.84 10.27
CA SER A 132 -27.40 17.61 9.02
C SER A 132 -26.94 19.05 9.20
N ASP A 133 -27.18 19.63 10.37
CA ASP A 133 -26.88 21.03 10.67
C ASP A 133 -25.37 21.31 10.72
N THR A 134 -24.59 20.32 11.18
CA THR A 134 -23.12 20.39 11.13
C THR A 134 -22.61 20.50 9.69
N LEU A 135 -23.35 19.95 8.72
CA LEU A 135 -23.01 19.97 7.31
C LEU A 135 -23.70 21.10 6.53
N ALA A 136 -24.53 21.92 7.17
CA ALA A 136 -25.39 22.91 6.51
C ALA A 136 -24.61 24.01 5.75
N LYS A 137 -23.35 24.27 6.12
CA LYS A 137 -22.47 25.23 5.44
C LYS A 137 -21.60 24.60 4.35
N HIS A 138 -21.56 23.28 4.27
CA HIS A 138 -20.70 22.57 3.33
C HIS A 138 -21.38 22.44 1.96
N THR A 139 -20.56 22.62 0.92
CA THR A 139 -20.93 22.44 -0.49
C THR A 139 -20.22 21.21 -1.07
N SER A 140 -20.62 20.76 -2.26
CA SER A 140 -19.91 19.71 -2.98
C SER A 140 -18.53 20.20 -3.46
N PRO A 141 -17.44 19.41 -3.35
CA PRO A 141 -17.35 18.13 -2.66
C PRO A 141 -17.22 18.30 -1.13
N ILE A 142 -17.71 17.32 -0.37
CA ILE A 142 -17.44 17.22 1.07
C ILE A 142 -16.39 16.14 1.30
N MET A 143 -15.29 16.55 1.92
CA MET A 143 -14.27 15.66 2.45
C MET A 143 -14.30 15.67 3.97
N CYS A 144 -14.41 14.50 4.58
CA CYS A 144 -14.38 14.38 6.02
C CYS A 144 -13.73 13.08 6.47
N LYS A 145 -13.31 13.07 7.74
CA LYS A 145 -12.80 11.87 8.41
C LYS A 145 -13.81 11.46 9.46
N ILE A 146 -14.32 10.24 9.37
CA ILE A 146 -15.23 9.64 10.36
C ILE A 146 -14.50 8.43 10.94
N ARG A 147 -14.12 8.51 12.22
CA ARG A 147 -13.22 7.54 12.86
C ARG A 147 -11.89 7.43 12.08
N ASN A 148 -11.60 6.26 11.50
CA ASN A 148 -10.42 6.02 10.68
C ASN A 148 -10.72 6.09 9.17
N ASP A 149 -11.99 6.26 8.79
CA ASP A 149 -12.43 6.26 7.40
C ASP A 149 -12.31 7.67 6.82
N ARG A 150 -11.72 7.80 5.64
CA ARG A 150 -11.71 9.03 4.85
C ARG A 150 -12.83 8.96 3.83
N ILE A 151 -13.70 9.95 3.84
CA ILE A 151 -14.89 10.01 2.99
C ILE A 151 -14.78 11.23 2.07
N LEU A 152 -15.00 11.01 0.78
CA LEU A 152 -15.16 12.03 -0.25
C LEU A 152 -16.52 11.82 -0.90
N ALA A 153 -17.47 12.71 -0.64
CA ALA A 153 -18.75 12.72 -1.32
C ALA A 153 -18.82 13.94 -2.24
N LYS A 154 -19.22 13.74 -3.49
CA LYS A 154 -19.30 14.81 -4.49
C LYS A 154 -20.44 14.59 -5.46
N ILE A 155 -21.05 15.68 -5.89
CA ILE A 155 -21.98 15.73 -7.01
C ILE A 155 -21.14 15.69 -8.29
N VAL A 156 -21.47 14.78 -9.20
CA VAL A 156 -20.79 14.58 -10.48
C VAL A 156 -21.76 14.72 -11.64
N TYR A 157 -21.23 15.16 -12.77
CA TYR A 157 -21.96 15.36 -14.02
C TYR A 157 -21.25 14.53 -15.10
N ASN A 158 -21.85 13.43 -15.51
CA ASN A 158 -21.31 12.52 -16.53
C ASN A 158 -22.28 12.44 -17.71
N ASP A 159 -21.85 12.83 -18.91
CA ASP A 159 -22.61 12.67 -20.17
C ASP A 159 -24.08 13.16 -20.10
N GLY A 160 -24.34 14.24 -19.36
CA GLY A 160 -25.69 14.81 -19.20
C GLY A 160 -26.52 14.18 -18.08
N ASP A 161 -25.99 13.19 -17.36
CA ASP A 161 -26.53 12.67 -16.12
C ASP A 161 -25.84 13.26 -14.89
N ILE A 162 -26.65 13.67 -13.92
CA ILE A 162 -26.18 14.14 -12.62
C ILE A 162 -26.28 12.97 -11.64
N GLY A 163 -25.26 12.76 -10.82
CA GLY A 163 -25.28 11.78 -9.75
C GLY A 163 -24.44 12.18 -8.54
N LEU A 164 -24.51 11.37 -7.51
CA LEU A 164 -23.71 11.49 -6.30
C LEU A 164 -22.67 10.35 -6.27
N GLU A 165 -21.40 10.72 -6.17
CA GLU A 165 -20.30 9.78 -5.97
C GLU A 165 -19.83 9.85 -4.52
N ILE A 166 -19.76 8.70 -3.84
CA ILE A 166 -19.31 8.54 -2.46
C ILE A 166 -18.12 7.60 -2.47
N ASN A 167 -16.94 8.11 -2.15
CA ASN A 167 -15.72 7.34 -2.00
C ASN A 167 -15.35 7.27 -0.52
N VAL A 168 -15.04 6.06 -0.05
CA VAL A 168 -14.68 5.78 1.33
C VAL A 168 -13.43 4.94 1.34
N THR A 169 -12.42 5.33 2.11
CA THR A 169 -11.17 4.58 2.25
C THR A 169 -10.79 4.37 3.72
N CYS A 170 -10.29 3.19 4.04
CA CYS A 170 -9.74 2.81 5.34
C CYS A 170 -8.48 1.98 5.13
N GLY A 171 -7.30 2.59 5.31
CA GLY A 171 -6.03 1.93 4.98
C GLY A 171 -5.97 1.55 3.50
N THR A 172 -5.80 0.26 3.22
CA THR A 172 -5.72 -0.31 1.86
C THR A 172 -7.09 -0.69 1.27
N VAL A 173 -8.18 -0.55 2.02
CA VAL A 173 -9.53 -0.88 1.56
C VAL A 173 -10.24 0.38 1.08
N GLY A 174 -10.85 0.31 -0.11
CA GLY A 174 -11.72 1.35 -0.65
C GLY A 174 -13.11 0.83 -0.99
N MET A 175 -14.11 1.70 -0.89
CA MET A 175 -15.45 1.50 -1.41
C MET A 175 -15.90 2.75 -2.15
N GLN A 176 -16.56 2.54 -3.28
CA GLN A 176 -17.17 3.60 -4.06
C GLN A 176 -18.65 3.27 -4.23
N ALA A 177 -19.51 4.27 -4.06
CA ALA A 177 -20.89 4.18 -4.46
C ALA A 177 -21.25 5.34 -5.38
N PHE A 178 -22.07 5.05 -6.37
CA PHE A 178 -22.67 6.02 -7.26
C PHE A 178 -24.19 5.94 -7.15
N VAL A 179 -24.82 7.09 -7.02
CA VAL A 179 -26.28 7.24 -7.02
C VAL A 179 -26.67 8.12 -8.20
N ASP A 180 -27.42 7.58 -9.15
CA ASP A 180 -27.90 8.37 -10.28
C ASP A 180 -29.14 9.20 -9.92
N LYS A 181 -29.54 10.09 -10.83
CA LYS A 181 -30.75 10.92 -10.68
C LYS A 181 -32.07 10.14 -10.57
N LYS A 182 -32.09 8.87 -10.97
CA LYS A 182 -33.24 7.96 -10.85
C LYS A 182 -33.22 7.20 -9.53
N GLY A 183 -32.22 7.42 -8.69
CA GLY A 183 -32.02 6.74 -7.42
C GLY A 183 -31.42 5.34 -7.55
N LYS A 184 -30.94 4.96 -8.74
CA LYS A 184 -30.20 3.71 -8.95
C LYS A 184 -28.87 3.80 -8.21
N ILE A 185 -28.55 2.75 -7.46
CA ILE A 185 -27.32 2.68 -6.66
C ILE A 185 -26.40 1.63 -7.26
N GLU A 186 -25.15 2.02 -7.50
CA GLU A 186 -24.07 1.11 -7.88
C GLU A 186 -22.98 1.20 -6.82
N VAL A 187 -22.54 0.05 -6.28
CA VAL A 187 -21.47 -0.01 -5.27
C VAL A 187 -20.35 -0.90 -5.79
N LEU A 188 -19.16 -0.32 -5.85
CA LEU A 188 -17.94 -0.95 -6.36
C LEU A 188 -16.88 -1.00 -5.26
N ASN A 189 -16.04 -2.04 -5.30
CA ASN A 189 -14.82 -2.05 -4.51
C ASN A 189 -13.89 -0.97 -5.08
N GLY A 190 -13.43 -0.05 -4.24
CA GLY A 190 -12.44 0.94 -4.60
C GLY A 190 -11.04 0.51 -4.15
N GLU A 191 -10.01 1.06 -4.79
CA GLU A 191 -8.65 0.91 -4.29
C GLU A 191 -8.44 1.85 -3.08
N GLY A 192 -8.00 1.32 -1.94
CA GLY A 192 -7.57 2.17 -0.83
C GLY A 192 -6.24 2.82 -1.17
N GLN A 193 -6.18 4.15 -1.13
CA GLN A 193 -4.91 4.85 -1.27
C GLN A 193 -4.14 4.79 0.05
N GLU A 194 -2.98 4.12 0.04
CA GLU A 194 -2.00 4.20 1.13
C GLU A 194 -1.61 5.68 1.29
N GLY A 195 -2.09 6.30 2.38
CA GLY A 195 -1.82 7.69 2.74
C GLY A 195 -0.85 7.79 3.90
#